data_AF-A0A7Y3CTT9-F1
#
_entry.id   AF-A0A7Y3CTT9-F1
#
_cell.length_a   1.000
_cell.length_b   1.000
_cell.length_c   1.000
_cell.angle_alpha   90.00
_cell.angle_beta   90.00
_cell.angle_gamma   90.00
#
_symmetry.space_group_name_H-M   'P 1'
#
loop_
_entity.id
_entity.type
_entity.pdbx_description
1 polymer ?
#
loop_
_entity_poly.entity_id
_entity_poly.type
_entity_poly.pdbx_seq_one_letter_code
_entity_poly.pdbx_strand_id
1 'polypeptide(L)' 'ILAGGLSPSNVGEAIAATAAWGVDASSGLESAPGVKDLDLIEAFVRVAKETSAWEQRASETRT' A
#
# COMPACT_ATOMS: atom_id res chain seq x y z
N ILE A 1 -4.95 10.09 -5.13
CA ILE A 1 -4.89 9.03 -4.11
C ILE A 1 -5.91 7.97 -4.52
N LEU A 2 -5.53 6.68 -4.51
CA LEU A 2 -6.42 5.54 -4.78
C LEU A 2 -6.96 5.00 -3.45
N ALA A 3 -8.26 4.71 -3.38
CA ALA A 3 -8.92 4.20 -2.18
C ALA A 3 -10.07 3.25 -2.54
N GLY A 4 -10.57 2.54 -1.53
CA GLY A 4 -11.73 1.66 -1.63
C GLY A 4 -11.36 0.18 -1.74
N GLY A 5 -11.67 -0.59 -0.69
CA GLY A 5 -11.46 -2.04 -0.67
C GLY A 5 -10.01 -2.51 -0.75
N LEU A 6 -9.04 -1.61 -0.52
CA LEU A 6 -7.63 -1.95 -0.54
C LEU A 6 -7.24 -2.77 0.69
N SER A 7 -6.38 -3.76 0.47
CA SER A 7 -5.87 -4.71 1.46
C SER A 7 -4.44 -5.12 1.09
N PRO A 8 -3.71 -5.84 1.97
CA PRO A 8 -2.38 -6.34 1.64
C PRO A 8 -2.34 -7.24 0.39
N SER A 9 -3.46 -7.91 0.05
CA SER A 9 -3.50 -8.84 -1.08
C SER A 9 -3.69 -8.17 -2.44
N ASN A 10 -4.13 -6.91 -2.48
CA ASN A 10 -4.42 -6.21 -3.75
C ASN A 10 -3.68 -4.88 -3.94
N VAL A 11 -3.09 -4.30 -2.88
CA VAL A 11 -2.51 -2.95 -2.96
C VAL A 11 -1.37 -2.86 -3.96
N GLY A 12 -0.54 -3.90 -4.10
CA GLY A 12 0.55 -3.93 -5.07
C GLY A 12 0.04 -3.89 -6.51
N GLU A 13 -0.88 -4.78 -6.86
CA GLU A 13 -1.50 -4.79 -8.20
C GLU A 13 -2.22 -3.46 -8.49
N ALA A 14 -2.95 -2.93 -7.49
CA ALA A 14 -3.64 -1.66 -7.61
C ALA A 14 -2.69 -0.49 -7.89
N ILE A 15 -1.56 -0.40 -7.18
CA ILE A 15 -0.52 0.62 -7.44
C ILE A 15 0.07 0.45 -8.84
N ALA A 16 0.43 -0.77 -9.23
CA ALA A 16 1.05 -1.05 -10.53
C ALA A 16 0.11 -0.72 -11.70
N ALA A 17 -1.17 -1.06 -11.57
CA ALA A 17 -2.17 -0.85 -12.61
C ALA A 17 -2.54 0.62 -12.81
N THR A 18 -2.53 1.43 -11.74
CA THR A 18 -3.00 2.83 -11.81
C THR A 18 -1.89 3.87 -11.74
N ALA A 19 -0.66 3.48 -11.40
CA ALA A 19 0.44 4.40 -11.08
C ALA A 19 0.03 5.47 -10.06
N ALA A 20 -0.80 5.09 -9.07
CA ALA A 20 -1.34 6.05 -8.11
C ALA A 20 -0.22 6.68 -7.29
N TRP A 21 -0.26 8.01 -7.13
CA TRP A 21 0.71 8.74 -6.31
C TRP A 21 0.66 8.38 -4.81
N GLY A 22 -0.47 7.84 -4.35
CA GLY A 22 -0.65 7.35 -2.98
C GLY A 22 -1.90 6.51 -2.86
N VAL A 23 -1.96 5.67 -1.82
CA VAL A 23 -3.06 4.75 -1.51
C VAL A 23 -3.61 5.00 -0.10
N ASP A 24 -4.91 4.78 0.07
CA ASP A 24 -5.61 4.87 1.36
C ASP A 24 -6.51 3.65 1.58
N ALA A 25 -6.44 3.07 2.78
CA ALA A 25 -7.15 1.85 3.15
C ALA A 25 -7.64 1.94 4.59
N SER A 26 -8.87 1.47 4.82
CA SER A 26 -9.46 1.41 6.16
C SER A 26 -9.96 0.01 6.49
N SER A 27 -11.07 -0.43 5.89
CA SER A 27 -11.71 -1.71 6.24
C SER A 27 -10.88 -2.94 5.85
N GLY A 28 -10.05 -2.87 4.82
CA GLY A 28 -9.12 -3.95 4.46
C GLY A 28 -7.93 -4.10 5.42
N LEU A 29 -7.84 -3.26 6.46
CA LEU A 29 -6.83 -3.28 7.52
C LEU A 29 -7.47 -3.59 8.90
N GLU A 30 -8.68 -4.16 8.89
CA GLU A 30 -9.44 -4.49 10.09
C GLU A 30 -9.65 -6.01 10.21
N SER A 31 -9.55 -6.54 11.44
CA SER A 31 -9.90 -7.94 11.75
C SER A 31 -11.40 -8.11 12.03
N ALA A 32 -12.06 -7.04 12.46
CA ALA A 32 -13.50 -6.90 12.62
C ALA A 32 -13.89 -5.42 12.44
N PRO A 33 -15.16 -5.08 12.14
CA PRO A 33 -15.57 -3.70 11.89
C PRO A 33 -15.11 -2.71 12.99
N GLY A 34 -14.26 -1.75 12.62
CA GLY A 34 -13.69 -0.74 13.52
C GLY A 34 -12.50 -1.21 14.37
N VAL A 35 -12.04 -2.46 14.22
CA VAL A 35 -10.90 -3.03 14.96
C VAL A 35 -9.72 -3.19 14.01
N LYS A 36 -8.73 -2.31 14.11
CA LYS A 36 -7.51 -2.38 13.29
C LYS A 36 -6.64 -3.57 13.66
N ASP A 37 -6.08 -4.19 12.65
CA ASP A 37 -5.13 -5.30 12.79
C ASP A 37 -3.72 -4.83 12.38
N LEU A 38 -2.77 -4.94 13.31
CA LEU A 38 -1.40 -4.47 13.09
C LEU A 38 -0.66 -5.30 12.05
N ASP A 39 -0.94 -6.60 11.96
CA ASP A 39 -0.29 -7.49 10.98
C ASP A 39 -0.76 -7.15 9.56
N LEU A 40 -2.04 -6.82 9.39
CA LEU A 40 -2.58 -6.33 8.12
C LEU A 40 -2.00 -4.97 7.74
N ILE A 41 -1.87 -4.05 8.70
CA ILE A 41 -1.27 -2.72 8.45
C ILE A 41 0.19 -2.87 8.03
N GLU A 42 0.97 -3.68 8.73
CA GLU A 42 2.37 -3.91 8.40
C GLU A 42 2.52 -4.53 7.01
N ALA A 43 1.74 -5.57 6.71
CA ALA A 43 1.73 -6.21 5.40
C ALA A 43 1.34 -5.24 4.29
N PHE A 44 0.34 -4.39 4.52
CA PHE A 44 -0.10 -3.38 3.56
C PHE A 44 1.02 -2.38 3.24
N VAL A 45 1.65 -1.81 4.27
CA VAL A 45 2.72 -0.82 4.10
C VAL A 45 3.92 -1.43 3.39
N ARG A 46 4.29 -2.67 3.73
CA ARG A 46 5.38 -3.40 3.08
C ARG A 46 5.13 -3.54 1.57
N VAL A 47 4.00 -4.14 1.18
CA VAL A 47 3.66 -4.35 -0.24
C VAL A 47 3.53 -3.03 -0.99
N ALA A 48 2.91 -2.01 -0.37
CA ALA A 48 2.74 -0.70 -0.98
C ALA A 48 4.08 -0.01 -1.27
N LYS A 49 5.06 -0.15 -0.37
CA LYS A 49 6.41 0.41 -0.56
C LYS A 49 7.21 -0.36 -1.60
N GLU A 50 7.24 -1.70 -1.53
CA GLU A 50 7.96 -2.55 -2.49
C GLU A 50 7.52 -2.32 -3.94
N THR A 51 6.25 -1.96 -4.16
CA THR A 51 5.70 -1.71 -5.50
C THR A 51 5.91 -0.25 -5.97
N SER A 52 6.31 0.64 -5.07
CA SER A 52 6.33 2.06 -5.35
C SER A 52 7.57 2.50 -6.13
N ALA A 53 7.38 3.35 -7.13
CA ALA A 53 8.47 3.90 -7.93
C ALA A 53 9.37 4.89 -7.15
N TRP A 54 8.96 5.34 -5.96
CA TRP A 54 9.76 6.29 -5.17
C TRP A 54 11.00 5.63 -4.58
N GLU A 55 10.95 4.34 -4.20
CA GLU A 55 12.13 3.60 -3.74
C GLU A 55 13.16 3.44 -4.87
N GLN A 56 12.71 3.20 -6.10
CA GLN A 56 13.58 3.08 -7.28
C GLN A 56 14.28 4.42 -7.58
N ARG A 57 13.55 5.54 -7.55
CA ARG A 57 14.11 6.89 -7.82
C ARG A 57 15.01 7.42 -6.69
N ALA A 58 14.71 7.09 -5.43
CA ALA A 58 15.54 7.45 -4.29
C ALA A 58 16.91 6.74 -4.32
N SER A 59 16.97 5.54 -4.90
CA SER A 59 18.22 4.82 -5.10
C SER A 59 19.12 5.42 -6.20
N GLU A 60 18.52 6.04 -7.22
CA GLU A 60 19.23 6.64 -8.37
C GLU A 60 19.85 8.01 -8.06
N THR A 61 19.31 8.75 -7.07
CA THR A 61 19.77 10.12 -6.76
C THR A 61 20.98 10.18 -5.81
N ARG A 62 21.58 9.03 -5.46
CA ARG A 62 22.68 8.94 -4.48
C ARG A 62 24.09 8.84 -5.09
N THR A 63 24.27 9.19 -6.36
CA THR A 63 25.57 9.27 -7.06
C THR A 63 25.83 10.71 -7.48
#